data_AF-A0AAE3BGP9-F1
#
_entry.id   AF-A0AAE3BGP9-F1
#
_cell.length_a   1.000
_cell.length_b   1.000
_cell.length_c   1.000
_cell.angle_alpha   90.00
_cell.angle_beta   90.00
_cell.angle_gamma   90.00
#
_symmetry.space_group_name_H-M   'P 1'
#
loop_
_entity.id
_entity.type
_entity.pdbx_description
1 polymer ?
#
loop_
_entity_poly.entity_id
_entity_poly.type
_entity_poly.pdbx_seq_one_letter_code
_entity_poly.pdbx_strand_id
1 'polypeptide(L)' 'GVNVDLALTAPLMLLMYDDHPLAQHSILLADLHLFPLSLPESSTTLRQLFDLSFRMNGTYLEPTLSCNNFTTL' A
#
# COMPACT_ATOMS: atom_id res chain seq x y z
N GLY A 1 21.47 -6.38 -25.26
CA GLY A 1 21.18 -6.79 -23.87
C GLY A 1 21.02 -5.54 -23.04
N VAL A 2 20.24 -5.60 -21.97
CA VAL A 2 20.15 -4.49 -20.99
C VAL A 2 21.23 -4.70 -19.94
N ASN A 3 22.01 -3.66 -19.63
CA ASN A 3 22.95 -3.64 -18.51
C ASN A 3 22.29 -2.91 -17.33
N VAL A 4 22.30 -3.51 -16.15
CA VAL A 4 21.73 -2.91 -14.93
C VAL A 4 22.87 -2.45 -14.05
N ASP A 5 23.07 -1.13 -13.99
CA ASP A 5 24.18 -0.55 -13.22
C ASP A 5 23.83 -0.38 -11.74
N LEU A 6 22.54 -0.33 -11.37
CA LEU A 6 22.07 -0.15 -10.00
C LEU A 6 20.68 -0.76 -9.76
N ALA A 7 20.52 -1.46 -8.64
CA ALA A 7 19.24 -1.93 -8.13
C ALA A 7 19.19 -1.74 -6.61
N LEU A 8 18.18 -1.03 -6.12
CA LEU A 8 17.99 -0.73 -4.70
C LEU A 8 16.62 -1.25 -4.24
N THR A 9 16.55 -1.68 -2.99
CA THR A 9 15.28 -2.10 -2.38
C THR A 9 14.43 -0.89 -2.04
N ALA A 10 13.16 -0.90 -2.48
CA ALA A 10 12.16 0.11 -2.15
C ALA A 10 10.95 -0.59 -1.52
N PRO A 11 10.93 -0.80 -0.19
CA PRO A 11 9.82 -1.46 0.46
C PRO A 11 8.56 -0.57 0.42
N LEU A 12 7.40 -1.21 0.29
CA LEU A 12 6.12 -0.54 0.46
C LEU A 12 5.83 -0.38 1.96
N MET A 13 5.56 0.85 2.38
CA MET A 13 5.31 1.21 3.78
C MET A 13 3.89 1.75 3.94
N LEU A 14 3.29 1.52 5.11
CA LEU A 14 2.09 2.21 5.54
C LEU A 14 2.49 3.52 6.23
N LEU A 15 1.80 4.61 5.89
CA LEU A 15 1.93 5.89 6.56
C LEU A 15 0.64 6.16 7.33
N MET A 16 0.77 6.52 8.60
CA MET A 16 -0.34 6.86 9.48
C MET A 16 0.18 7.78 10.60
N TYR A 17 -0.75 8.39 11.33
CA TYR A 17 -0.40 9.18 12.51
C TYR A 17 0.09 8.28 13.65
N ASP A 18 0.98 8.76 14.51
CA ASP A 18 1.59 7.96 15.58
C ASP A 18 0.56 7.42 16.59
N ASP A 19 -0.52 8.17 16.83
CA ASP A 19 -1.62 7.73 17.71
C ASP A 19 -2.64 6.80 16.99
N HIS A 20 -2.39 6.43 15.73
CA HIS A 20 -3.27 5.52 15.01
C HIS A 20 -3.24 4.12 15.67
N PRO A 21 -4.38 3.42 15.83
CA PRO A 21 -4.41 2.12 16.51
C PRO A 21 -3.46 1.06 15.93
N LEU A 22 -3.28 1.08 14.60
CA LEU A 22 -2.36 0.17 13.90
C LEU A 22 -0.87 0.50 14.12
N ALA A 23 -0.53 1.72 14.58
CA ALA A 23 0.87 2.10 14.81
C ALA A 23 1.48 1.42 16.05
N GLN A 24 0.63 0.89 16.95
CA GLN A 24 1.05 0.34 18.23
C GLN A 24 1.35 -1.17 18.19
N HIS A 25 1.08 -1.84 17.07
CA HIS A 25 1.11 -3.30 16.95
C HIS A 25 1.66 -3.72 15.58
N SER A 26 2.08 -4.99 15.46
CA SER A 26 2.37 -5.58 14.15
C SER A 26 1.07 -5.67 13.32
N ILE A 27 1.14 -5.28 12.05
CA ILE A 27 -0.02 -5.16 11.16
C ILE A 27 -0.11 -6.38 10.24
N LEU A 28 -1.29 -7.00 10.18
CA LEU A 28 -1.67 -7.96 9.16
C LEU A 28 -2.53 -7.27 8.10
N LEU A 29 -2.55 -7.80 6.88
CA LEU A 29 -3.39 -7.24 5.80
C LEU A 29 -4.89 -7.23 6.17
N ALA A 30 -5.33 -8.21 6.97
CA ALA A 30 -6.72 -8.29 7.44
C ALA A 30 -7.11 -7.08 8.32
N ASP A 31 -6.17 -6.52 9.08
CA ASP A 31 -6.43 -5.41 10.00
C ASP A 31 -6.78 -4.11 9.24
N LEU A 32 -6.30 -3.99 8.00
CA LEU A 32 -6.54 -2.83 7.16
C LEU A 32 -8.01 -2.65 6.77
N HIS A 33 -8.81 -3.72 6.77
CA HIS A 33 -10.24 -3.63 6.49
C HIS A 33 -11.04 -2.84 7.55
N LEU A 34 -10.46 -2.64 8.73
CA LEU A 34 -11.11 -1.96 9.84
C LEU A 34 -10.97 -0.43 9.78
N PHE A 35 -10.13 0.08 8.87
CA PHE A 35 -9.78 1.49 8.79
C PHE A 35 -9.97 2.03 7.37
N PRO A 36 -10.38 3.30 7.22
CA PRO A 36 -10.43 3.93 5.91
C PRO A 36 -9.01 4.02 5.34
N LEU A 37 -8.85 3.62 4.08
CA LEU A 37 -7.57 3.70 3.39
C LEU A 37 -7.62 4.69 2.23
N SER A 38 -6.56 5.49 2.15
CA SER A 38 -6.23 6.26 0.97
C SER A 38 -5.18 5.49 0.18
N LEU A 39 -5.44 5.24 -1.10
CA LEU A 39 -4.53 4.50 -1.97
C LEU A 39 -4.29 5.29 -3.27
N PRO A 40 -3.14 5.08 -3.94
CA PRO A 40 -2.97 5.58 -5.29
C PRO A 40 -3.96 4.90 -6.25
N GLU A 41 -4.18 5.54 -7.40
CA GLU A 41 -4.90 4.92 -8.52
C GLU A 41 -4.22 3.62 -9.00
N SER A 42 -5.03 2.72 -9.55
CA SER A 42 -4.64 1.37 -10.02
C SER A 42 -3.66 1.36 -11.20
N SER A 43 -3.44 2.51 -11.83
CA SER A 43 -2.43 2.70 -12.86
C SER A 43 -0.99 2.70 -12.32
N THR A 44 -0.80 2.88 -11.01
CA THR A 44 0.53 2.94 -10.39
C THR A 44 1.07 1.56 -10.01
N THR A 45 2.39 1.36 -10.12
CA THR A 45 3.04 0.11 -9.68
C THR A 45 2.84 -0.14 -8.18
N LEU A 46 2.80 0.92 -7.37
CA LEU A 46 2.52 0.83 -5.93
C LEU A 46 1.16 0.17 -5.69
N ARG A 47 0.10 0.69 -6.31
CA ARG A 47 -1.25 0.13 -6.16
C ARG A 47 -1.34 -1.30 -6.69
N GLN A 48 -0.66 -1.61 -7.79
CA GLN A 48 -0.62 -2.97 -8.33
C GLN A 48 0.04 -3.97 -7.37
N LEU A 49 1.15 -3.60 -6.73
CA LEU A 49 1.82 -4.44 -5.71
C LEU A 49 0.94 -4.61 -4.47
N PHE A 50 0.26 -3.54 -4.05
CA PHE A 50 -0.71 -3.60 -2.94
C PHE A 50 -1.85 -4.58 -3.26
N ASP A 51 -2.52 -4.42 -4.41
CA ASP A 51 -3.63 -5.28 -4.84
C ASP A 51 -3.18 -6.74 -5.02
N LEU A 52 -1.96 -6.96 -5.53
CA LEU A 52 -1.38 -8.30 -5.65
C LEU A 52 -1.24 -8.97 -4.28
N SER A 53 -0.78 -8.22 -3.28
CA SER A 53 -0.64 -8.74 -1.90
C SER A 53 -1.99 -9.16 -1.32
N PHE A 54 -3.05 -8.36 -1.50
CA PHE A 54 -4.41 -8.72 -1.07
C PHE A 54 -4.94 -9.96 -1.82
N ARG A 55 -4.78 -10.00 -3.14
CA ARG A 55 -5.20 -11.15 -3.97
C ARG A 55 -4.50 -12.44 -3.58
N MET A 56 -3.19 -12.39 -3.31
CA MET A 56 -2.42 -13.56 -2.84
C MET A 56 -2.93 -14.09 -1.51
N ASN A 57 -3.57 -13.24 -0.70
CA ASN A 57 -4.19 -13.61 0.58
C ASN A 57 -5.69 -13.95 0.45
N GLY A 58 -6.25 -14.02 -0.77
CA GLY A 58 -7.66 -14.33 -1.00
C GLY A 58 -8.61 -13.23 -0.51
N THR A 59 -8.11 -12.00 -0.38
CA THR A 59 -8.85 -10.84 0.12
C THR A 59 -8.89 -9.74 -0.93
N TYR A 60 -9.78 -8.77 -0.76
CA TYR A 60 -9.85 -7.57 -1.58
C TYR A 60 -10.21 -6.37 -0.71
N LEU A 61 -9.57 -5.24 -0.94
CA LEU A 61 -9.83 -4.01 -0.20
C LEU A 61 -10.24 -2.89 -1.15
N GLU A 62 -11.40 -2.30 -0.88
CA GLU A 62 -11.86 -1.10 -1.57
C GLU A 62 -11.38 0.14 -0.79
N PRO A 63 -10.56 1.03 -1.38
CA PRO A 63 -10.09 2.22 -0.70
C PRO A 63 -11.21 3.24 -0.51
N THR A 64 -11.18 3.97 0.61
CA THR A 64 -12.09 5.10 0.85
C THR A 64 -11.77 6.29 -0.05
N LEU A 65 -10.50 6.46 -0.41
CA LEU A 65 -10.03 7.50 -1.33
C LEU A 65 -9.02 6.91 -2.31
N SER A 66 -9.17 7.21 -3.60
CA SER A 66 -8.16 6.93 -4.62
C SER A 66 -7.72 8.22 -5.32
N CYS A 67 -6.42 8.41 -5.51
CA CYS A 67 -5.86 9.60 -6.19
C CYS A 67 -4.64 9.26 -7.05
N ASN A 68 -4.46 9.96 -8.19
CA ASN A 68 -3.27 9.84 -9.04
C ASN A 68 -2.11 10.77 -8.65
N ASN A 69 -2.28 11.61 -7.62
CA ASN A 69 -1.21 12.44 -7.09
C ASN A 69 -0.88 12.02 -5.66
N PHE A 70 0.27 11.35 -5.51
CA PHE A 70 0.76 10.86 -4.22
C PHE A 70 1.06 11.99 -3.23
N THR A 71 1.35 13.21 -3.69
CA THR A 71 1.62 14.37 -2.82
C THR A 71 0.36 14.82 -2.06
N THR A 72 -0.81 14.45 -2.55
CA THR A 72 -2.11 14.74 -1.94
C THR A 72 -2.59 13.64 -1.00
N LEU A 73 -1.91 12.50 -0.96
CA LEU A 73 -2.13 11.39 -0.03
C LEU A 73 -1.19 11.52 1.16
#